data_AF-A0A7X2S1M0-F1
#
_entry.id   AF-A0A7X2S1M0-F1
#
_cell.length_a   1.000
_cell.length_b   1.000
_cell.length_c   1.000
_cell.angle_alpha   90.00
_cell.angle_beta   90.00
_cell.angle_gamma   90.00
#
_symmetry.space_group_name_H-M   'P 1'
#
loop_
_entity.id
_entity.type
_entity.pdbx_description
1 polymer ?
#
loop_
_entity_poly.entity_id
_entity_poly.type
_entity_poly.pdbx_seq_one_letter_code
_entity_poly.pdbx_strand_id
1 'polypeptide(L)'
;MDQTNHNGSGLNDLAQLELAVEASKNITGSSTMSMDPEALNDAEKCIKDARAQLDQVKITGVDQQFLENQKALLDQCQHQIDEARKG
;
A
#
# COMPACT_ATOMS: atom_id res chain seq x y z
N MET A 1 27.54 -13.36 -19.45
CA MET A 1 26.69 -12.92 -18.32
C MET A 1 26.23 -11.53 -18.70
N ASP A 2 25.03 -11.42 -19.26
CA ASP A 2 24.51 -10.19 -19.83
C ASP A 2 24.32 -9.11 -18.76
N GLN A 3 25.13 -8.07 -18.84
CA GLN A 3 24.86 -6.78 -18.22
C GLN A 3 24.12 -5.92 -19.26
N THR A 4 22.79 -5.88 -19.23
CA THR A 4 22.06 -4.69 -19.70
C THR A 4 20.59 -4.70 -19.27
N ASN A 5 20.19 -3.56 -18.67
CA ASN A 5 18.84 -3.02 -18.59
C ASN A 5 17.93 -3.43 -17.41
N HIS A 6 18.23 -2.86 -16.24
CA HIS A 6 17.30 -2.78 -15.09
C HIS A 6 16.51 -1.44 -15.08
N ASN A 7 16.32 -0.80 -16.24
CA ASN A 7 15.72 0.54 -16.34
C ASN A 7 14.17 0.53 -16.34
N GLY A 8 13.54 -0.64 -16.40
CA GLY A 8 12.09 -0.80 -16.30
C GLY A 8 11.55 -1.12 -14.90
N SER A 9 12.43 -1.45 -13.94
CA SER A 9 12.01 -1.94 -12.63
C SER A 9 11.38 -0.85 -11.78
N GLY A 10 11.99 0.34 -11.68
CA GLY A 10 11.50 1.41 -10.80
C GLY A 10 10.08 1.91 -11.14
N LEU A 11 9.77 2.12 -12.43
CA LEU A 11 8.40 2.49 -12.85
C LEU A 11 7.40 1.34 -12.61
N ASN A 12 7.84 0.10 -12.77
CA ASN A 12 7.03 -1.07 -12.47
C ASN A 12 6.82 -1.27 -10.96
N ASP A 13 7.81 -0.90 -10.14
CA ASP A 13 7.73 -0.93 -8.67
C ASP A 13 6.74 0.14 -8.16
N LEU A 14 6.76 1.33 -8.76
CA LEU A 14 5.80 2.40 -8.46
C LEU A 14 4.36 2.02 -8.83
N ALA A 15 4.15 1.44 -10.02
CA ALA A 15 2.83 0.99 -10.46
C ALA A 15 2.30 -0.16 -9.59
N GLN A 16 3.16 -1.10 -9.19
CA GLN A 16 2.79 -2.17 -8.25
C GLN A 16 2.45 -1.62 -6.87
N LEU A 17 3.20 -0.63 -6.39
CA LEU A 17 2.90 0.05 -5.14
C LEU A 17 1.56 0.78 -5.21
N GLU A 18 1.27 1.49 -6.31
CA GLU A 18 -0.02 2.15 -6.51
C GLU A 18 -1.18 1.15 -6.43
N LEU A 19 -1.06 0.04 -7.15
CA LEU A 19 -2.06 -1.02 -7.17
C LEU A 19 -2.25 -1.65 -5.78
N ALA A 20 -1.16 -1.92 -5.06
CA ALA A 20 -1.23 -2.47 -3.71
C ALA A 20 -1.93 -1.52 -2.72
N VAL A 21 -1.69 -0.22 -2.84
CA VAL A 21 -2.35 0.80 -2.03
C VAL A 21 -3.83 0.93 -2.40
N GLU A 22 -4.17 0.88 -3.68
CA GLU A 22 -5.57 0.90 -4.12
C GLU A 22 -6.34 -0.34 -3.62
N ALA A 23 -5.74 -1.52 -3.72
CA ALA A 23 -6.29 -2.74 -3.16
C ALA A 23 -6.50 -2.60 -1.64
N SER A 24 -5.51 -2.05 -0.92
CA SER A 24 -5.58 -1.77 0.52
C SER A 24 -6.75 -0.84 0.86
N LYS A 25 -7.00 0.20 0.05
CA LYS A 25 -8.16 1.09 0.22
C LYS A 25 -9.48 0.34 0.04
N ASN A 26 -9.60 -0.47 -1.01
CA ASN A 26 -10.83 -1.19 -1.32
C ASN A 26 -11.18 -2.24 -0.24
N ILE A 27 -10.19 -3.05 0.16
CA ILE A 27 -10.38 -4.04 1.21
C ILE A 27 -10.67 -3.36 2.55
N THR A 28 -10.02 -2.24 2.86
CA THR A 28 -10.31 -1.46 4.08
C THR A 28 -11.75 -0.97 4.09
N GLY A 29 -12.22 -0.36 2.99
CA GLY A 29 -13.61 0.13 2.90
C GLY A 29 -14.62 -1.00 3.10
N SER A 30 -14.42 -2.12 2.42
CA SER A 30 -15.31 -3.28 2.51
C SER A 30 -15.29 -3.94 3.90
N SER A 31 -14.10 -4.03 4.50
CA SER A 31 -13.90 -4.64 5.83
C SER A 31 -14.49 -3.77 6.94
N THR A 32 -14.28 -2.45 6.89
CA THR A 32 -14.87 -1.52 7.86
C THR A 32 -16.39 -1.41 7.73
N MET A 33 -16.94 -1.49 6.53
CA MET A 33 -18.40 -1.56 6.34
C MET A 33 -19.00 -2.85 6.89
N SER A 34 -18.33 -3.98 6.73
CA SER A 34 -18.82 -5.28 7.19
C SER A 34 -18.57 -5.50 8.69
N MET A 35 -17.59 -4.77 9.27
CA MET A 35 -17.06 -4.96 10.62
C MET A 35 -16.65 -6.42 10.92
N ASP A 36 -16.36 -7.18 9.87
CA ASP A 36 -15.98 -8.58 10.00
C ASP A 36 -14.51 -8.67 10.48
N PRO A 37 -14.23 -9.38 11.59
CA PRO A 37 -12.90 -9.41 12.17
C PRO A 37 -11.86 -10.11 11.28
N GLU A 38 -12.27 -11.08 10.45
CA GLU A 38 -11.37 -11.72 9.49
C GLU A 38 -11.03 -10.75 8.35
N ALA A 39 -12.03 -10.06 7.81
CA ALA A 39 -11.86 -9.04 6.79
C ALA A 39 -10.98 -7.87 7.28
N LEU A 40 -11.19 -7.39 8.51
CA LEU A 40 -10.36 -6.35 9.12
C LEU A 40 -8.90 -6.80 9.28
N ASN A 41 -8.66 -8.08 9.60
CA ASN A 41 -7.32 -8.64 9.69
C ASN A 41 -6.66 -8.76 8.31
N ASP A 42 -7.40 -9.19 7.29
CA ASP A 42 -6.87 -9.26 5.92
C ASP A 42 -6.58 -7.87 5.35
N ALA A 43 -7.41 -6.88 5.64
CA ALA A 43 -7.12 -5.49 5.30
C ALA A 43 -5.82 -5.00 5.98
N GLU A 44 -5.61 -5.31 7.26
CA GLU A 44 -4.39 -4.97 7.98
C GLU A 44 -3.14 -5.63 7.35
N LYS A 45 -3.24 -6.88 6.89
CA LYS A 45 -2.15 -7.55 6.16
C LYS A 45 -1.85 -6.86 4.84
N CYS A 46 -2.86 -6.55 4.03
CA CYS A 46 -2.66 -5.82 2.78
C CYS A 46 -1.96 -4.47 2.97
N ILE A 47 -2.35 -3.73 4.01
CA ILE A 47 -1.70 -2.45 4.36
C ILE A 47 -0.22 -2.67 4.71
N LYS A 48 0.10 -3.72 5.49
CA LYS A 48 1.49 -4.04 5.85
C LYS A 48 2.32 -4.44 4.62
N ASP A 49 1.78 -5.24 3.72
CA ASP A 49 2.44 -5.63 2.48
C ASP A 49 2.71 -4.42 1.57
N ALA A 50 1.73 -3.52 1.43
CA ALA A 50 1.89 -2.29 0.66
C ALA A 50 2.95 -1.35 1.29
N ARG A 51 3.02 -1.26 2.62
CA ARG A 51 4.09 -0.52 3.32
C ARG A 51 5.46 -1.12 3.08
N ALA A 52 5.58 -2.45 3.10
CA ALA A 52 6.84 -3.12 2.82
C ALA A 52 7.32 -2.84 1.39
N GLN A 53 6.41 -2.82 0.41
CA GLN A 53 6.73 -2.42 -0.96
C GLN A 53 7.18 -0.96 -1.03
N LEU A 54 6.48 -0.05 -0.33
CA LEU A 54 6.83 1.38 -0.28
C LEU A 54 8.26 1.61 0.24
N ASP A 55 8.70 0.84 1.23
CA ASP A 55 10.05 0.91 1.79
C ASP A 55 11.12 0.37 0.82
N GLN A 56 10.75 -0.54 -0.08
CA GLN A 56 11.64 -1.13 -1.08
C GLN A 56 11.82 -0.27 -2.33
N VAL A 57 10.87 0.64 -2.62
CA VAL A 57 10.98 1.54 -3.77
C VAL A 57 12.17 2.48 -3.57
N LYS A 58 13.23 2.29 -4.35
CA LYS A 58 14.41 3.18 -4.34
C LYS A 58 14.09 4.47 -5.08
N ILE A 59 14.13 5.58 -4.35
CA ILE A 59 13.75 6.91 -4.83
C ILE A 59 14.72 7.40 -5.91
N THR A 60 14.19 7.72 -7.09
CA THR A 60 14.78 8.72 -7.99
C THR A 60 13.97 10.01 -7.82
N GLY A 61 14.64 11.16 -7.69
CA GLY A 61 14.13 12.41 -7.09
C GLY A 61 12.89 13.11 -7.67
N VAL A 62 12.08 12.43 -8.49
CA VAL A 62 10.77 12.90 -8.99
C VAL A 62 9.61 12.25 -8.22
N ASP A 63 9.78 11.06 -7.64
CA ASP A 63 8.67 10.25 -7.10
C ASP A 63 8.38 10.45 -5.60
N GLN A 64 9.06 11.39 -4.93
CA GLN A 64 8.91 11.55 -3.48
C GLN A 64 7.49 11.95 -3.07
N GLN A 65 6.86 12.88 -3.80
CA GLN A 65 5.48 13.31 -3.54
C GLN A 65 4.49 12.16 -3.75
N PHE A 66 4.73 11.30 -4.74
CA PHE A 66 3.92 10.10 -4.95
C PHE A 66 4.04 9.14 -3.77
N LEU A 67 5.25 8.84 -3.32
CA LEU A 67 5.48 7.97 -2.16
C LEU A 67 4.88 8.53 -0.87
N GLU A 68 4.98 9.84 -0.64
CA GLU A 68 4.33 10.51 0.49
C GLU A 68 2.80 10.38 0.43
N ASN A 69 2.21 10.52 -0.76
CA ASN A 69 0.78 10.31 -0.96
C ASN A 69 0.38 8.86 -0.70
N GLN A 70 1.10 7.88 -1.25
CA GLN A 70 0.86 6.46 -1.00
C GLN A 70 0.94 6.12 0.49
N LYS A 71 1.94 6.67 1.20
CA LYS A 71 2.08 6.52 2.65
C LYS A 71 0.88 7.12 3.40
N ALA A 72 0.47 8.33 3.07
CA ALA A 72 -0.69 8.98 3.69
C ALA A 72 -2.00 8.20 3.48
N LEU A 73 -2.17 7.57 2.32
CA LEU A 73 -3.30 6.68 2.04
C LEU A 73 -3.27 5.43 2.93
N LEU A 74 -2.10 4.78 3.06
CA LEU A 74 -1.93 3.62 3.92
C LEU A 74 -2.14 3.94 5.41
N ASP A 75 -1.71 5.12 5.86
CA ASP A 75 -1.98 5.62 7.22
C ASP A 75 -3.48 5.83 7.46
N GLN A 76 -4.21 6.39 6.49
CA GLN A 76 -5.67 6.53 6.57
C GLN A 76 -6.40 5.18 6.59
N CYS A 77 -5.94 4.21 5.79
CA CYS A 77 -6.49 2.86 5.81
C CYS A 77 -6.30 2.20 7.17
N GLN A 78 -5.09 2.28 7.72
CA GLN A 78 -4.79 1.72 9.05
C GLN A 78 -5.67 2.36 10.12
N HIS A 79 -5.83 3.68 10.09
CA HIS A 79 -6.68 4.38 11.04
C HIS A 79 -8.14 3.92 10.98
N GLN A 80 -8.70 3.73 9.78
CA GLN A 80 -10.07 3.22 9.61
C GLN A 80 -10.26 1.81 10.18
N ILE A 81 -9.27 0.92 9.98
CA ILE A 81 -9.29 -0.42 10.57
C ILE A 81 -9.22 -0.35 12.09
N ASP A 82 -8.31 0.47 12.64
CA ASP A 82 -8.18 0.66 14.08
C ASP A 82 -9.47 1.19 14.73
N GLU A 83 -10.14 2.15 14.10
CA GLU A 83 -11.41 2.68 14.60
C GLU A 83 -12.52 1.63 14.51
N ALA A 84 -12.63 0.91 13.39
CA ALA A 84 -13.62 -0.16 13.23
C ALA A 84 -13.44 -1.30 14.25
N ARG A 85 -12.21 -1.57 14.69
CA ARG A 85 -11.92 -2.58 15.72
C ARG A 85 -12.22 -2.14 17.15
N LYS A 86 -12.29 -0.82 17.40
CA LYS A 86 -12.64 -0.25 18.70
C LYS A 86 -14.14 -0.06 18.87
N GLY A 87 -14.87 0.03 17.75
CA GLY A 87 -16.32 0.24 17.70
C GLY A 87 -17.16 -0.95 18.12
#